data_AF-A0A356PG42-F1
#
_entry.id   AF-A0A356PG42-F1
#
_cell.length_a   1.000
_cell.length_b   1.000
_cell.length_c   1.000
_cell.angle_alpha   90.00
_cell.angle_beta   90.00
_cell.angle_gamma   90.00
#
_symmetry.space_group_name_H-M   'P 1'
#
loop_
_entity.id
_entity.type
_entity.pdbx_description
1 polymer ?
#
loop_
_entity_poly.entity_id
_entity_poly.type
_entity_poly.pdbx_seq_one_letter_code
_entity_poly.pdbx_strand_id
1 'polypeptide(L)'
;GFRPAINVGISVSRVGGSAQIKAMKQVSGQLRLDLASYRELAAFSQFGSDLDKITQMRLARGQRTLEILKQGQYAPSPVEEEVVVIFAAVKGFIDEIDVDKIGKFEVEYLRFMRSEKADLLEKIRTEKALSKEMTAELEKAIKDFKQGFLA
;
A
#
# COMPACT_ATOMS: atom_id res chain seq x y z
N GLY A 1 3.15 7.97 -16.59
CA GLY A 1 1.92 7.19 -16.85
C GLY A 1 1.80 6.05 -15.86
N PHE A 2 0.62 5.43 -15.73
CA PHE A 2 0.40 4.31 -14.81
C PHE A 2 0.85 2.99 -15.46
N ARG A 3 1.83 2.31 -14.86
CA ARG A 3 2.41 1.05 -15.34
C ARG A 3 2.63 0.13 -14.12
N PRO A 4 2.14 -1.12 -14.14
CA PRO A 4 1.36 -1.78 -15.19
C PRO A 4 -0.04 -1.15 -15.37
N ALA A 5 -0.57 -1.14 -16.59
CA ALA A 5 -1.83 -0.44 -16.94
C ALA A 5 -3.10 -1.21 -16.49
N ILE A 6 -3.18 -1.57 -15.21
CA ILE A 6 -4.28 -2.36 -14.65
C ILE A 6 -5.46 -1.46 -14.30
N ASN A 7 -6.64 -1.80 -14.80
CA ASN A 7 -7.88 -1.12 -14.45
C ASN A 7 -8.59 -1.85 -13.29
N VAL A 8 -8.33 -1.42 -12.05
CA VAL A 8 -8.88 -2.03 -10.82
C VAL A 8 -10.42 -2.07 -10.76
N GLY A 9 -11.10 -1.09 -11.38
CA GLY A 9 -12.56 -1.01 -11.40
C GLY A 9 -13.23 -2.04 -12.32
N ILE A 10 -12.56 -2.43 -13.40
CA ILE A 10 -13.07 -3.42 -14.37
C ILE A 10 -12.50 -4.82 -14.09
N SER A 11 -11.30 -4.89 -13.51
CA SER A 11 -10.63 -6.16 -13.24
C SER A 11 -11.35 -6.92 -12.13
N VAL A 12 -11.65 -8.20 -12.39
CA VAL A 12 -12.34 -9.09 -11.44
C VAL A 12 -11.57 -10.40 -11.33
N SER A 13 -11.41 -10.89 -10.09
CA SER A 13 -10.99 -12.27 -9.83
C SER A 13 -12.21 -13.10 -9.42
N ARG A 14 -12.47 -14.18 -10.15
CA ARG A 14 -13.54 -15.15 -9.81
C ARG A 14 -13.17 -16.03 -8.61
N VAL A 15 -11.88 -16.20 -8.33
CA VAL A 15 -11.38 -16.98 -7.18
C VAL A 15 -11.28 -16.10 -5.92
N GLY A 16 -10.98 -14.81 -6.10
CA GLY A 16 -10.86 -13.85 -5.01
C GLY A 16 -9.73 -14.19 -4.03
N GLY A 17 -9.96 -13.88 -2.75
CA GLY A 17 -8.95 -14.07 -1.69
C GLY A 17 -8.60 -15.52 -1.37
N SER A 18 -9.28 -16.51 -1.95
CA SER A 18 -8.93 -17.93 -1.79
C SER A 18 -7.64 -18.32 -2.50
N ALA A 19 -7.22 -17.54 -3.52
CA ALA A 19 -5.93 -17.72 -4.19
C ALA A 19 -4.75 -17.02 -3.48
N GLN A 20 -5.03 -16.28 -2.42
CA GLN A 20 -4.02 -15.47 -1.71
C GLN A 20 -3.55 -16.19 -0.45
N ILE A 21 -2.28 -15.98 -0.08
CA ILE A 21 -1.83 -16.30 1.28
C ILE A 21 -2.57 -15.43 2.29
N LYS A 22 -2.69 -15.92 3.53
CA LYS A 22 -3.47 -15.24 4.58
C LYS A 22 -2.95 -13.83 4.87
N ALA A 23 -1.64 -13.62 4.86
CA ALA A 23 -1.01 -12.32 5.06
C ALA A 23 -1.45 -11.30 4.00
N MET A 24 -1.38 -11.67 2.72
CA MET A 24 -1.85 -10.82 1.62
C MET A 24 -3.34 -10.50 1.75
N LYS A 25 -4.17 -11.51 2.04
CA LYS A 25 -5.61 -11.31 2.25
C LYS A 25 -5.91 -10.34 3.40
N GLN A 26 -5.14 -10.40 4.49
CA GLN A 26 -5.31 -9.51 5.65
C GLN A 26 -5.00 -8.04 5.32
N VAL A 27 -4.05 -7.77 4.42
CA VAL A 27 -3.69 -6.39 4.05
C VAL A 27 -4.47 -5.87 2.84
N SER A 28 -4.79 -6.73 1.87
CA SER A 28 -5.44 -6.31 0.62
C SER A 28 -6.97 -6.33 0.66
N GLY A 29 -7.58 -6.87 1.72
CA GLY A 29 -9.03 -7.11 1.78
C GLY A 29 -9.88 -5.87 1.53
N GLN A 30 -9.46 -4.73 2.04
CA GLN A 30 -10.15 -3.45 1.91
C GLN A 30 -9.65 -2.61 0.71
N LEU A 31 -8.44 -2.90 0.23
CA LEU A 31 -7.74 -2.11 -0.80
C LEU A 31 -8.57 -1.92 -2.08
N ARG A 32 -9.25 -2.97 -2.55
CA ARG A 32 -10.08 -2.88 -3.77
C ARG A 32 -11.26 -1.92 -3.59
N LEU A 33 -11.93 -1.99 -2.44
CA LEU A 33 -13.07 -1.14 -2.14
C LEU A 33 -12.64 0.32 -1.98
N ASP A 34 -11.49 0.55 -1.35
CA ASP A 34 -10.93 1.89 -1.16
C ASP A 34 -10.53 2.52 -2.50
N LEU A 35 -9.90 1.75 -3.39
CA LEU A 35 -9.53 2.23 -4.73
C LEU A 35 -10.74 2.46 -5.64
N ALA A 36 -11.80 1.65 -5.51
CA ALA A 36 -13.06 1.87 -6.22
C ALA A 36 -13.72 3.17 -5.74
N SER A 37 -13.86 3.34 -4.42
CA SER A 37 -14.42 4.54 -3.81
C SER A 37 -13.60 5.79 -4.16
N TYR A 38 -12.28 5.68 -4.16
CA TYR A 38 -11.38 6.76 -4.59
C TYR A 38 -11.66 7.19 -6.03
N ARG A 39 -11.84 6.25 -6.96
CA ARG A 39 -12.10 6.58 -8.37
C ARG A 39 -13.43 7.30 -8.57
N GLU A 40 -14.47 6.86 -7.86
CA GLU A 40 -15.76 7.54 -7.86
C GLU A 40 -15.60 8.97 -7.33
N LEU A 41 -15.01 9.13 -6.15
CA LEU A 41 -14.76 10.45 -5.55
C LEU A 41 -13.88 11.35 -6.44
N ALA A 42 -12.86 10.79 -7.08
CA ALA A 42 -11.97 11.54 -7.97
C ALA A 42 -12.73 12.05 -9.20
N ALA A 43 -13.65 11.26 -9.76
CA ALA A 43 -14.52 11.71 -10.84
C ALA A 43 -15.47 12.83 -10.38
N PHE A 44 -16.09 12.70 -9.20
CA PHE A 44 -16.97 13.73 -8.65
C PHE A 44 -16.23 15.04 -8.31
N SER A 45 -15.00 14.95 -7.78
CA SER A 45 -14.18 16.11 -7.44
C SER A 45 -13.83 17.00 -8.64
N GLN A 46 -13.92 16.49 -9.87
CA GLN A 46 -13.70 17.30 -11.08
C GLN A 46 -14.86 18.27 -11.35
N PHE A 47 -16.02 18.05 -10.74
CA PHE A 47 -17.25 18.82 -10.98
C PHE A 47 -17.68 19.69 -9.79
N GLY A 48 -17.10 19.50 -8.60
CA GLY A 48 -17.45 20.24 -7.39
C GLY A 48 -16.28 21.07 -6.85
N SER A 49 -16.55 22.32 -6.44
CA SER A 49 -15.52 23.25 -5.96
C SER A 49 -15.21 23.14 -4.47
N ASP A 50 -16.14 22.61 -3.66
CA ASP A 50 -15.97 22.46 -2.21
C ASP A 50 -16.08 20.99 -1.79
N LEU A 51 -14.95 20.44 -1.35
CA LEU A 51 -14.88 19.11 -0.75
C LEU A 51 -14.62 19.28 0.74
N ASP A 52 -15.38 18.57 1.56
CA ASP A 52 -15.13 18.49 2.99
C ASP A 52 -13.76 17.82 3.28
N LYS A 53 -13.21 18.07 4.47
CA LYS A 53 -11.87 17.56 4.85
C LYS A 53 -11.76 16.04 4.76
N ILE A 54 -12.83 15.29 5.05
CA ILE A 54 -12.79 13.82 5.02
C ILE A 54 -12.64 13.35 3.58
N THR A 55 -13.39 13.96 2.65
CA THR A 55 -13.29 13.67 1.22
C THR A 55 -11.89 14.02 0.67
N GLN A 56 -11.33 15.16 1.07
CA GLN A 56 -9.96 15.53 0.70
C GLN A 56 -8.93 14.49 1.20
N MET A 57 -9.04 14.03 2.44
CA MET A 57 -8.15 12.99 2.99
C MET A 57 -8.28 11.66 2.23
N ARG A 58 -9.50 11.26 1.86
CA ARG A 58 -9.73 10.03 1.07
C ARG A 58 -9.10 10.13 -0.33
N LEU A 59 -9.25 11.28 -0.99
CA LEU A 59 -8.61 11.54 -2.29
C LEU A 59 -7.08 11.53 -2.18
N ALA A 60 -6.55 12.20 -1.16
CA ALA A 60 -5.12 12.26 -0.88
C ALA A 60 -4.52 10.87 -0.64
N ARG A 61 -5.17 10.03 0.17
CA ARG A 61 -4.74 8.64 0.39
C ARG A 61 -4.82 7.82 -0.88
N GLY A 62 -5.94 7.88 -1.59
CA GLY A 62 -6.12 7.09 -2.82
C GLY A 62 -5.10 7.42 -3.92
N GLN A 63 -4.70 8.69 -4.05
CA GLN A 63 -3.61 9.09 -4.95
C GLN A 63 -2.28 8.40 -4.58
N ARG A 64 -1.92 8.39 -3.30
CA ARG A 64 -0.68 7.77 -2.81
C ARG A 64 -0.71 6.25 -2.94
N THR A 65 -1.86 5.64 -2.65
CA THR A 65 -2.07 4.20 -2.87
C THR A 65 -1.91 3.83 -4.33
N LEU A 66 -2.38 4.66 -5.28
CA LEU A 66 -2.13 4.41 -6.71
C LEU A 66 -0.65 4.53 -7.08
N GLU A 67 0.08 5.49 -6.52
CA GLU A 67 1.52 5.60 -6.77
C GLU A 67 2.29 4.36 -6.31
N ILE A 68 1.94 3.80 -5.14
CA ILE A 68 2.54 2.56 -4.63
C ILE A 68 2.31 1.35 -5.56
N LEU A 69 1.19 1.32 -6.29
CA LEU A 69 0.86 0.19 -7.16
C LEU A 69 1.59 0.25 -8.51
N LYS A 70 2.46 1.25 -8.72
CA LYS A 70 3.28 1.33 -9.91
C LYS A 70 4.51 0.45 -9.75
N GLN A 71 4.81 -0.30 -10.80
CA GLN A 71 5.94 -1.22 -10.81
C GLN A 71 6.67 -1.14 -12.14
N GLY A 72 8.00 -1.11 -12.06
CA GLY A 72 8.88 -1.14 -13.22
C GLY A 72 8.79 -2.47 -13.97
N GLN A 73 9.15 -2.44 -15.25
CA GLN A 73 9.27 -3.67 -16.04
C GLN A 73 10.44 -4.51 -15.52
N TYR A 74 10.28 -5.84 -15.50
CA TYR A 74 11.30 -6.80 -15.03
C TYR A 74 11.72 -6.64 -13.56
N ALA A 75 10.89 -5.99 -12.74
CA ALA A 75 11.16 -5.79 -11.32
C ALA A 75 10.12 -6.51 -10.44
N PRO A 76 9.96 -7.85 -10.52
CA PRO A 76 9.01 -8.57 -9.67
C PRO A 76 9.36 -8.39 -8.18
N SER A 77 8.33 -8.34 -7.33
CA SER A 77 8.49 -8.20 -5.89
C SER A 77 8.11 -9.51 -5.18
N PRO A 78 8.89 -9.98 -4.20
CA PRO A 78 8.48 -11.08 -3.32
C PRO A 78 7.19 -10.74 -2.56
N VAL A 79 6.38 -11.75 -2.23
CA VAL A 79 5.06 -11.54 -1.61
C VAL A 79 5.18 -10.85 -0.25
N GLU A 80 6.21 -11.18 0.53
CA GLU A 80 6.49 -10.54 1.81
C GLU A 80 6.75 -9.04 1.69
N GLU A 81 7.38 -8.60 0.60
CA GLU A 81 7.63 -7.19 0.29
C GLU A 81 6.35 -6.48 -0.15
N GLU A 82 5.56 -7.13 -1.03
CA GLU A 82 4.23 -6.61 -1.41
C GLU A 82 3.33 -6.43 -0.18
N VAL A 83 3.35 -7.38 0.76
CA VAL A 83 2.55 -7.33 1.99
C VAL A 83 2.90 -6.11 2.83
N VAL A 84 4.18 -5.81 3.05
CA VAL A 84 4.58 -4.67 3.90
C VAL A 84 4.31 -3.32 3.24
N VAL A 85 4.47 -3.23 1.93
CA VAL A 85 4.16 -2.01 1.17
C VAL A 85 2.65 -1.75 1.12
N ILE A 86 1.84 -2.78 0.89
CA ILE A 86 0.37 -2.64 0.92
C ILE A 86 -0.11 -2.33 2.33
N PHE A 87 0.49 -2.95 3.36
CA PHE A 87 0.20 -2.64 4.76
C PHE A 87 0.43 -1.15 5.07
N ALA A 88 1.55 -0.58 4.61
CA ALA A 88 1.87 0.84 4.75
C ALA A 88 0.77 1.74 4.16
N ALA A 89 0.32 1.41 2.94
CA ALA A 89 -0.68 2.18 2.22
C ALA A 89 -2.06 2.12 2.90
N VAL A 90 -2.52 0.91 3.21
CA VAL A 90 -3.87 0.68 3.76
C VAL A 90 -4.01 1.25 5.16
N LYS A 91 -2.95 1.24 5.96
CA LYS A 91 -2.94 1.82 7.31
C LYS A 91 -2.73 3.33 7.32
N GLY A 92 -2.49 3.96 6.17
CA GLY A 92 -2.30 5.40 6.06
C GLY A 92 -0.94 5.91 6.54
N PHE A 93 0.07 5.04 6.63
CA PHE A 93 1.42 5.45 7.06
C PHE A 93 2.12 6.36 6.05
N ILE A 94 1.62 6.39 4.82
CA ILE A 94 2.14 7.19 3.70
C ILE A 94 1.39 8.50 3.50
N ASP A 95 0.33 8.79 4.28
CA ASP A 95 -0.55 9.94 4.05
C ASP A 95 0.18 11.29 4.15
N GLU A 96 1.21 11.37 4.99
CA GLU A 96 2.05 12.56 5.19
C GLU A 96 3.13 12.74 4.11
N ILE A 97 3.33 11.73 3.25
CA ILE A 97 4.37 11.76 2.22
C ILE A 97 3.79 12.42 0.97
N ASP A 98 4.56 13.31 0.34
CA ASP A 98 4.18 13.92 -0.93
C ASP A 98 4.08 12.85 -2.03
N VAL A 99 3.10 13.00 -2.92
CA VAL A 99 2.77 12.00 -3.95
C VAL A 99 3.96 11.67 -4.86
N ASP A 100 4.78 12.67 -5.19
CA ASP A 100 6.00 12.53 -6.00
C ASP A 100 7.13 11.77 -5.29
N LYS A 101 7.12 11.73 -3.95
CA LYS A 101 8.11 11.02 -3.13
C LYS A 101 7.72 9.58 -2.82
N ILE A 102 6.50 9.15 -3.15
CA ILE A 102 6.01 7.80 -2.84
C ILE A 102 6.88 6.70 -3.46
N GLY A 103 7.30 6.85 -4.72
CA GLY A 103 8.19 5.86 -5.35
C GLY A 103 9.56 5.78 -4.69
N LYS A 104 10.09 6.91 -4.20
CA LYS A 104 11.34 6.94 -3.43
C LYS A 104 11.15 6.28 -2.05
N PHE A 105 10.04 6.58 -1.38
CA PHE A 105 9.66 5.96 -0.12
C PHE A 105 9.61 4.44 -0.25
N GLU A 106 8.96 3.89 -1.28
CA GLU A 106 8.86 2.45 -1.48
C GLU A 106 10.24 1.80 -1.58
N VAL A 107 11.13 2.35 -2.42
CA VAL A 107 12.48 1.81 -2.63
C VAL A 107 13.31 1.86 -1.35
N GLU A 108 13.25 2.96 -0.60
CA GLU A 108 14.01 3.12 0.64
C GLU A 108 13.43 2.31 1.79
N TYR A 109 12.10 2.20 1.87
CA TYR A 109 11.41 1.38 2.86
C TYR A 109 11.72 -0.10 2.64
N LEU A 110 11.65 -0.59 1.40
CA LEU A 110 12.03 -1.96 1.08
C LEU A 110 13.52 -2.22 1.36
N ARG A 111 14.40 -1.25 1.11
CA ARG A 111 15.82 -1.36 1.48
C ARG A 111 15.98 -1.52 2.99
N PHE A 112 15.33 -0.65 3.78
CA PHE A 112 15.32 -0.73 5.24
C PHE A 112 14.77 -2.09 5.74
N MET A 113 13.67 -2.55 5.15
CA MET A 113 13.09 -3.84 5.51
C MET A 113 14.04 -5.01 5.23
N ARG A 114 14.77 -4.97 4.10
CA ARG A 114 15.78 -5.99 3.77
C ARG A 114 17.02 -5.91 4.65
N SER A 115 17.45 -4.72 5.07
CA SER A 115 18.70 -4.55 5.82
C SER A 115 18.51 -4.69 7.33
N GLU A 116 17.43 -4.13 7.89
CA GLU A 116 17.24 -4.01 9.34
C GLU A 116 16.10 -4.89 9.88
N LYS A 117 15.17 -5.31 9.01
CA LYS A 117 13.99 -6.10 9.38
C LYS A 117 13.86 -7.37 8.55
N ALA A 118 14.97 -7.94 8.10
CA ALA A 118 14.99 -9.14 7.26
C ALA A 118 14.24 -10.32 7.93
N ASP A 119 14.42 -10.48 9.24
CA ASP A 119 13.71 -11.51 10.02
C ASP A 119 12.19 -11.36 9.94
N LEU A 120 11.68 -10.12 9.86
CA LEU A 120 10.25 -9.84 9.75
C LEU A 120 9.71 -10.24 8.37
N LEU A 121 10.49 -10.00 7.31
CA LEU A 121 10.16 -10.47 5.96
C LEU A 121 10.13 -12.01 5.90
N GLU A 122 11.12 -12.67 6.52
CA GLU A 122 11.18 -14.13 6.54
C GLU A 122 10.04 -14.75 7.36
N LYS A 123 9.66 -14.15 8.49
CA LYS A 123 8.45 -14.55 9.24
C LYS A 123 7.19 -14.46 8.38
N ILE A 124 6.99 -13.38 7.63
CA ILE A 124 5.83 -13.23 6.74
C ILE A 124 5.83 -14.32 5.67
N ARG A 125 6.99 -14.62 5.09
CA ARG A 125 7.16 -15.62 4.05
C ARG A 125 6.86 -17.04 4.54
N THR A 126 7.29 -17.36 5.76
CA THR A 126 7.17 -18.71 6.36
C THR A 126 5.80 -18.94 7.01
N GLU A 127 5.35 -18.02 7.87
CA GLU A 127 4.06 -18.13 8.57
C GLU A 127 2.87 -17.86 7.64
N LYS A 128 3.08 -17.09 6.57
CA LYS A 128 2.07 -16.72 5.56
C LYS A 128 0.84 -16.01 6.14
N ALA A 129 0.89 -15.55 7.38
CA ALA A 129 -0.18 -14.89 8.11
C ALA A 129 0.39 -13.80 9.00
N LEU A 130 -0.32 -12.68 9.14
CA LEU A 130 0.04 -11.61 10.06
C LEU A 130 -0.60 -11.86 11.43
N SER A 131 0.22 -12.22 12.41
CA SER A 131 -0.18 -12.27 13.81
C SER A 131 -0.33 -10.85 14.38
N LYS A 132 -0.97 -10.71 15.55
CA LYS A 132 -1.10 -9.40 16.22
C LYS A 132 0.26 -8.82 16.60
N GLU A 133 1.16 -9.68 17.08
CA GLU A 133 2.54 -9.32 17.44
C GLU A 133 3.30 -8.84 16.22
N MET A 134 3.24 -9.59 15.11
CA MET A 134 3.93 -9.22 13.87
C MET A 134 3.37 -7.93 13.27
N THR A 135 2.07 -7.71 13.40
CA THR A 135 1.43 -6.44 12.99
C THR A 135 1.97 -5.27 13.82
N ALA A 136 2.11 -5.43 15.14
CA ALA A 136 2.68 -4.40 16.00
C ALA A 136 4.16 -4.13 15.68
N GLU A 137 4.94 -5.17 15.38
CA GLU A 137 6.32 -5.03 14.92
C GLU A 137 6.42 -4.26 13.60
N LEU A 138 5.54 -4.55 12.63
CA LEU A 138 5.46 -3.82 11.35
C LEU A 138 5.09 -2.34 11.56
N GLU A 139 4.09 -2.06 12.41
CA GLU A 139 3.70 -0.68 12.74
C GLU A 139 4.83 0.10 13.39
N LYS A 140 5.63 -0.56 14.24
CA LYS A 140 6.82 0.07 14.83
C LYS A 140 7.88 0.33 13.76
N ALA A 141 8.21 -0.69 12.97
CA ALA A 141 9.24 -0.60 11.94
C ALA A 141 8.98 0.52 10.92
N ILE A 142 7.73 0.66 10.46
CA ILE A 142 7.39 1.73 9.52
C ILE A 142 7.41 3.12 10.18
N LYS A 143 7.01 3.25 11.44
CA LYS A 143 7.09 4.53 12.17
C LYS A 143 8.54 4.96 12.37
N ASP A 144 9.41 4.03 12.76
CA ASP A 144 10.84 4.27 12.93
C ASP A 144 11.47 4.71 11.59
N PHE A 145 11.18 4.01 10.50
CA PHE A 145 11.63 4.40 9.17
C PHE A 145 11.10 5.77 8.73
N LYS A 146 9.81 6.05 8.94
CA LYS A 146 9.18 7.30 8.53
C LYS A 146 9.80 8.51 9.23
N GLN A 147 10.19 8.37 10.50
CA GLN A 147 10.90 9.44 11.21
C GLN A 147 12.21 9.81 10.54
N GLY A 148 12.99 8.83 10.09
CA GLY A 148 14.23 9.07 9.35
C GLY A 148 14.00 9.58 7.92
N PHE A 149 12.91 9.16 7.26
CA PHE A 149 12.60 9.57 5.89
C PHE A 149 12.07 11.01 5.78
N LEU A 150 11.35 11.48 6.80
CA LEU A 150 10.77 12.83 6.85
C LEU A 150 11.68 13.88 7.48
N ALA A 151 12.78 13.46 8.12
CA ALA A 151 13.82 14.35 8.67
C ALA A 151 14.70 14.93 7.55
#